data_AF-A0A7K1U0Z8-F1
#
_entry.id   AF-A0A7K1U0Z8-F1
#
_cell.length_a   1.000
_cell.length_b   1.000
_cell.length_c   1.000
_cell.angle_alpha   90.00
_cell.angle_beta   90.00
_cell.angle_gamma   90.00
#
_symmetry.space_group_name_H-M   'P 1'
#
loop_
_entity.id
_entity.type
_entity.pdbx_description
1 polymer ?
#
loop_
_entity_poly.entity_id
_entity_poly.type
_entity_poly.pdbx_seq_one_letter_code
_entity_poly.pdbx_strand_id
1 'polypeptide(L)'
;MKAMKENNLIQEKQVNGFAVKLQYMPPAPKGGEDNSLLYFRLNVTSADGTPLKKTDDSRFSYGVDSLFSFVNVTDTLAPLDVTRVANGALGGFEYMLVFERPQVWSQVNCKLLFRDHLFTNQLMQFPLNGNAILHIDSLSLNI
;
A
#
# COMPACT_ATOMS: atom_id res chain seq x y z
N MET A 1 4.33 9.94 13.40
CA MET A 1 3.09 9.81 12.61
C MET A 1 2.69 11.08 11.84
N LYS A 2 2.80 12.30 12.41
CA LYS A 2 2.41 13.55 11.72
C LYS A 2 3.19 13.79 10.41
N ALA A 3 4.52 13.66 10.45
CA ALA A 3 5.38 13.80 9.25
C ALA A 3 5.13 12.75 8.14
N MET A 4 4.65 11.55 8.47
CA MET A 4 4.29 10.53 7.46
C MET A 4 2.99 10.87 6.73
N LYS A 5 1.99 11.40 7.45
CA LYS A 5 0.75 11.90 6.85
C LYS A 5 1.01 13.11 5.95
N GLU A 6 1.83 14.06 6.43
CA GLU A 6 2.17 15.28 5.69
C GLU A 6 2.94 14.99 4.39
N ASN A 7 3.68 13.87 4.33
CA ASN A 7 4.44 13.46 3.16
C ASN A 7 3.72 12.44 2.26
N ASN A 8 2.42 12.24 2.42
CA ASN A 8 1.62 11.24 1.68
C ASN A 8 2.11 9.78 1.83
N LEU A 9 2.85 9.48 2.89
CA LEU A 9 3.29 8.12 3.22
C LEU A 9 2.22 7.34 3.99
N ILE A 10 1.21 8.05 4.50
CA ILE A 10 -0.05 7.48 4.96
C ILE A 10 -1.16 8.26 4.29
N GLN A 11 -2.02 7.56 3.55
CA GLN A 11 -3.16 8.13 2.85
C GLN A 11 -4.40 7.33 3.18
N GLU A 12 -5.51 8.03 3.35
CA GLU A 12 -6.80 7.43 3.66
C GLU A 12 -7.86 8.01 2.73
N LYS A 13 -8.70 7.13 2.17
CA LYS A 13 -9.79 7.49 1.28
C LYS A 13 -11.05 6.81 1.74
N GLN A 14 -12.16 7.53 1.75
CA GLN A 14 -13.48 6.96 1.97
C GLN A 14 -14.21 6.86 0.63
N VAL A 15 -14.64 5.65 0.28
CA VAL A 15 -15.26 5.36 -1.01
C VAL A 15 -16.34 4.28 -0.81
N ASN A 16 -17.57 4.53 -1.26
CA ASN A 16 -18.66 3.56 -1.25
C ASN A 16 -18.88 2.86 0.12
N GLY A 17 -18.72 3.59 1.22
CA GLY A 17 -18.89 3.04 2.58
C GLY A 17 -17.67 2.28 3.12
N PHE A 18 -16.56 2.24 2.38
CA PHE A 18 -15.28 1.69 2.83
C PHE A 18 -14.29 2.79 3.15
N ALA A 19 -13.46 2.57 4.16
CA ALA A 19 -12.26 3.34 4.43
C ALA A 19 -11.03 2.54 3.96
N VAL A 20 -10.32 3.09 2.98
CA VAL A 20 -9.14 2.49 2.37
C VAL A 20 -7.92 3.30 2.77
N LYS A 21 -7.00 2.66 3.50
CA LYS A 21 -5.79 3.29 4.03
C LYS A 21 -4.54 2.63 3.47
N LEU A 22 -3.75 3.39 2.72
CA LEU A 22 -2.43 2.98 2.24
C LEU A 22 -1.35 3.56 3.16
N GLN A 23 -0.38 2.75 3.54
CA GLN A 23 0.77 3.14 4.35
C GLN A 23 2.06 2.58 3.75
N TYR A 24 3.07 3.44 3.60
CA TYR A 24 4.44 3.02 3.32
C TYR A 24 5.09 2.40 4.57
N MET A 25 5.82 1.31 4.38
CA MET A 25 6.53 0.58 5.43
C MET A 25 8.03 0.67 5.14
N PRO A 26 8.79 1.49 5.89
CA PRO A 26 10.23 1.57 5.69
C PRO A 26 10.93 0.27 6.14
N PRO A 27 12.08 -0.06 5.54
CA PRO A 27 12.85 -1.25 5.89
C PRO A 27 13.27 -1.24 7.36
N ALA A 28 13.36 -2.42 7.97
CA ALA A 28 13.75 -2.54 9.37
C ALA A 28 15.28 -2.38 9.52
N PRO A 29 15.78 -1.63 10.52
CA PRO A 29 17.21 -1.39 10.69
C PRO A 29 18.06 -2.65 10.98
N LYS A 30 17.45 -3.77 11.38
CA LYS A 30 18.14 -4.87 12.07
C LYS A 30 18.28 -6.19 11.31
N GLY A 31 18.19 -6.21 9.99
CA GLY A 31 18.46 -7.47 9.31
C GLY A 31 18.58 -7.39 7.81
N GLY A 32 19.73 -6.91 7.30
CA GLY A 32 20.20 -7.18 5.94
C GLY A 32 19.15 -7.07 4.82
N GLU A 33 18.11 -6.25 5.03
CA GLU A 33 16.97 -6.22 4.13
C GLU A 33 17.41 -5.56 2.84
N ASP A 34 17.06 -6.22 1.74
CA ASP A 34 17.38 -5.77 0.42
C ASP A 34 16.68 -4.43 0.16
N ASN A 35 17.47 -3.34 0.09
CA ASN A 35 16.98 -2.02 -0.28
C ASN A 35 16.42 -1.98 -1.72
N SER A 36 16.50 -3.08 -2.48
CA SER A 36 15.85 -3.23 -3.78
C SER A 36 14.32 -3.29 -3.70
N LEU A 37 13.72 -3.41 -2.51
CA LEU A 37 12.28 -3.60 -2.36
C LEU A 37 11.55 -2.38 -1.75
N LEU A 38 10.27 -2.28 -2.08
CA LEU A 38 9.31 -1.33 -1.51
C LEU A 38 8.14 -2.08 -0.90
N TYR A 39 7.81 -1.71 0.33
CA TYR A 39 6.72 -2.31 1.08
C TYR A 39 5.61 -1.31 1.35
N PHE A 40 4.38 -1.72 1.06
CA PHE A 40 3.18 -0.96 1.41
C PHE A 40 2.19 -1.85 2.12
N ARG A 41 1.49 -1.27 3.09
CA ARG A 41 0.36 -1.90 3.75
C ARG A 41 -0.92 -1.18 3.35
N LEU A 42 -1.85 -1.91 2.74
CA LEU A 42 -3.19 -1.45 2.46
C LEU A 42 -4.17 -2.04 3.46
N ASN A 43 -5.00 -1.21 4.08
CA ASN A 43 -6.12 -1.62 4.92
C ASN A 43 -7.43 -1.19 4.27
N VAL A 44 -8.41 -2.09 4.23
CA VAL A 44 -9.76 -1.82 3.77
C VAL A 44 -10.71 -2.19 4.90
N THR A 45 -11.39 -1.21 5.48
CA THR A 45 -12.36 -1.41 6.56
C THR A 45 -13.71 -0.81 6.18
N SER A 46 -14.77 -1.15 6.90
CA SER A 46 -16.01 -0.38 6.77
C SER A 46 -15.82 1.03 7.35
N ALA A 47 -16.34 2.05 6.67
CA ALA A 47 -16.25 3.44 7.12
C ALA A 47 -17.09 3.71 8.38
N ASP A 48 -18.16 2.94 8.58
CA ASP A 48 -19.03 3.00 9.77
C ASP A 48 -18.56 2.09 10.92
N GLY A 49 -17.42 1.40 10.76
CA GLY A 49 -16.87 0.48 11.76
C GLY A 49 -17.60 -0.84 11.87
N THR A 50 -18.58 -1.13 11.00
CA THR A 50 -19.23 -2.44 10.99
C THR A 50 -18.29 -3.54 10.50
N PRO A 51 -18.35 -4.76 11.07
CA PRO A 51 -17.57 -5.88 10.57
C PRO A 51 -17.91 -6.19 9.12
N LEU A 52 -16.89 -6.41 8.29
CA LEU A 52 -17.10 -6.83 6.91
C LEU A 52 -17.62 -8.27 6.89
N LYS A 53 -18.68 -8.53 6.13
CA LYS A 53 -19.23 -9.87 5.98
C LYS A 53 -18.38 -10.68 4.99
N LYS A 54 -18.33 -12.00 5.18
CA LYS A 54 -17.63 -12.95 4.28
C LYS A 54 -16.12 -12.71 4.15
N THR A 55 -15.46 -12.34 5.24
CA THR A 55 -14.00 -12.18 5.27
C THR A 55 -13.24 -13.45 4.87
N ASP A 56 -13.83 -14.62 4.98
CA ASP A 56 -13.16 -15.91 4.68
C ASP A 56 -13.29 -16.34 3.21
N ASP A 57 -13.91 -15.52 2.35
CA ASP A 57 -14.06 -15.83 0.93
C ASP A 57 -12.70 -15.78 0.21
N SER A 58 -12.40 -16.83 -0.55
CA SER A 58 -11.12 -17.00 -1.25
C SER A 58 -10.87 -15.92 -2.30
N ARG A 59 -11.92 -15.25 -2.79
CA ARG A 59 -11.83 -14.13 -3.73
C ARG A 59 -11.04 -12.94 -3.18
N PHE A 60 -10.93 -12.82 -1.85
CA PHE A 60 -10.14 -11.77 -1.22
C PHE A 60 -8.65 -12.12 -1.06
N SER A 61 -8.25 -13.32 -1.46
CA SER A 61 -6.88 -13.82 -1.35
C SER A 61 -6.30 -14.28 -2.69
N TYR A 62 -7.13 -14.56 -3.70
CA TYR A 62 -6.71 -15.09 -4.99
C TYR A 62 -6.69 -14.00 -6.07
N GLY A 63 -5.63 -13.93 -6.88
CA GLY A 63 -5.50 -12.99 -8.00
C GLY A 63 -5.41 -11.52 -7.60
N VAL A 64 -5.08 -11.25 -6.33
CA VAL A 64 -5.04 -9.91 -5.75
C VAL A 64 -3.87 -9.06 -6.25
N ASP A 65 -2.84 -9.69 -6.79
CA ASP A 65 -1.71 -9.06 -7.49
C ASP A 65 -2.17 -8.17 -8.65
N SER A 66 -3.17 -8.63 -9.41
CA SER A 66 -3.74 -7.89 -10.55
C SER A 66 -4.44 -6.57 -10.16
N LEU A 67 -4.78 -6.42 -8.87
CA LEU A 67 -5.44 -5.22 -8.35
C LEU A 67 -4.48 -4.04 -8.23
N PHE A 68 -3.17 -4.31 -8.12
CA PHE A 68 -2.19 -3.30 -7.75
C PHE A 68 -1.21 -3.01 -8.88
N SER A 69 -0.80 -1.75 -8.98
CA SER A 69 0.34 -1.38 -9.81
C SER A 69 1.03 -0.17 -9.22
N PHE A 70 2.35 -0.11 -9.37
CA PHE A 70 3.13 1.07 -9.03
C PHE A 70 3.51 1.79 -10.30
N VAL A 71 3.25 3.09 -10.37
CA VAL A 71 3.56 3.93 -11.53
C VAL A 71 4.64 4.92 -11.15
N ASN A 72 5.71 4.95 -11.94
CA ASN A 72 6.80 5.92 -11.83
C ASN A 72 7.10 6.51 -13.22
N VAL A 73 6.66 7.74 -13.45
CA VAL A 73 6.66 8.38 -14.79
C VAL A 73 5.84 7.56 -15.80
N THR A 74 6.51 6.93 -16.75
CA THR A 74 5.95 6.11 -17.84
C THR A 74 5.94 4.64 -17.46
N ASP A 75 6.71 4.24 -16.46
CA ASP A 75 6.88 2.85 -16.09
C ASP A 75 5.75 2.44 -15.15
N THR A 76 5.11 1.32 -15.49
CA THR A 76 4.10 0.69 -14.65
C THR A 76 4.63 -0.67 -14.22
N LEU A 77 4.95 -0.78 -12.94
CA LEU A 77 5.45 -1.99 -12.31
C LEU A 77 4.29 -2.79 -11.72
N ALA A 78 4.25 -4.08 -12.05
CA ALA A 78 3.44 -5.05 -11.34
C ALA A 78 4.05 -5.31 -9.95
N PRO A 79 3.24 -5.70 -8.95
CA PRO A 79 3.78 -6.14 -7.68
C PRO A 79 4.60 -7.42 -7.88
N LEU A 80 5.69 -7.53 -7.11
CA LEU A 80 6.44 -8.78 -6.98
C LEU A 80 5.68 -9.79 -6.12
N ASP A 81 5.04 -9.28 -5.06
CA ASP A 81 4.18 -10.07 -4.18
C ASP A 81 3.04 -9.22 -3.63
N VAL A 82 1.89 -9.87 -3.44
CA VAL A 82 0.73 -9.32 -2.75
C VAL A 82 0.17 -10.38 -1.84
N THR A 83 0.35 -10.18 -0.54
CA THR A 83 -0.10 -11.13 0.47
C THR A 83 -1.19 -10.50 1.33
N ARG A 84 -2.33 -11.20 1.45
CA ARG A 84 -3.35 -10.85 2.44
C ARG A 84 -2.85 -11.24 3.83
N VAL A 85 -2.82 -10.30 4.75
CA VAL A 85 -2.40 -10.53 6.14
C VAL A 85 -3.57 -11.09 6.93
N ALA A 86 -3.39 -12.28 7.49
CA ALA A 86 -4.34 -12.88 8.43
C ALA A 86 -4.14 -12.29 9.83
N ASN A 87 -4.65 -11.08 10.07
CA ASN A 87 -4.50 -10.37 11.35
C ASN A 87 -5.59 -10.70 12.38
N GLY A 88 -6.51 -11.63 12.08
CA GLY A 88 -7.64 -12.00 12.94
C GLY A 88 -8.68 -10.88 13.15
N ALA A 89 -8.54 -9.74 12.46
CA ALA A 89 -9.44 -8.61 12.59
C ALA A 89 -10.71 -8.84 11.76
N LEU A 90 -11.86 -8.90 12.43
CA LEU A 90 -13.18 -9.00 11.78
C LEU A 90 -13.61 -7.68 11.10
N GLY A 91 -12.88 -6.60 11.32
CA GLY A 91 -13.22 -5.24 10.88
C GLY A 91 -12.72 -4.86 9.48
N GLY A 92 -11.93 -5.71 8.81
CA GLY A 92 -11.34 -5.32 7.53
C GLY A 92 -10.43 -6.35 6.87
N PHE A 93 -9.92 -5.98 5.70
CA PHE A 93 -8.87 -6.69 4.97
C PHE A 93 -7.57 -5.90 5.04
N GLU A 94 -6.46 -6.62 5.24
CA GLU A 94 -5.12 -6.05 5.22
C GLU A 94 -4.29 -6.77 4.15
N TYR A 95 -3.61 -5.99 3.31
CA TYR A 95 -2.74 -6.47 2.25
C TYR A 95 -1.34 -5.89 2.43
N MET A 96 -0.34 -6.75 2.34
CA MET A 96 1.06 -6.37 2.17
C MET A 96 1.39 -6.40 0.68
N LEU A 97 1.91 -5.30 0.17
CA LEU A 97 2.27 -5.10 -1.23
C LEU A 97 3.79 -4.95 -1.32
N VAL A 98 4.41 -5.69 -2.22
CA VAL A 98 5.86 -5.66 -2.46
C VAL A 98 6.11 -5.30 -3.92
N PHE A 99 6.96 -4.30 -4.15
CA PHE A 99 7.38 -3.87 -5.48
C PHE A 99 8.90 -3.78 -5.54
N GLU A 100 9.45 -3.90 -6.75
CA GLU A 100 10.82 -3.45 -7.01
C GLU A 100 10.93 -1.94 -6.78
N ARG A 101 12.00 -1.54 -6.12
CA ARG A 101 12.34 -0.15 -5.90
C ARG A 101 12.88 0.45 -7.21
N PRO A 102 12.30 1.55 -7.70
CA PRO A 102 12.87 2.23 -8.85
C PRO A 102 14.22 2.84 -8.47
N GLN A 103 15.20 2.74 -9.37
CA GLN A 103 16.51 3.37 -9.16
C GLN A 103 16.42 4.90 -9.14
N VAL A 104 15.45 5.47 -9.84
CA VAL A 104 15.21 6.91 -9.92
C VAL A 104 13.74 7.20 -9.65
N TRP A 105 13.47 8.09 -8.69
CA TRP A 105 12.12 8.49 -8.35
C TRP A 105 11.65 9.68 -9.18
N SER A 106 10.43 9.58 -9.73
CA SER A 106 9.73 10.76 -10.25
C SER A 106 9.28 11.67 -9.11
N GLN A 107 9.52 12.97 -9.26
CA GLN A 107 8.94 13.97 -8.37
C GLN A 107 7.49 14.34 -8.71
N VAL A 108 7.01 14.00 -9.92
CA VAL A 108 5.72 14.50 -10.44
C VAL A 108 4.71 13.37 -10.66
N ASN A 109 5.17 12.17 -11.00
CA ASN A 109 4.31 11.07 -11.45
C ASN A 109 4.66 9.75 -10.74
N CYS A 110 4.76 9.78 -9.42
CA CYS A 110 4.91 8.56 -8.62
C CYS A 110 3.58 8.26 -7.91
N LYS A 111 2.99 7.08 -8.11
CA LYS A 111 1.72 6.70 -7.48
C LYS A 111 1.52 5.20 -7.41
N LEU A 112 0.73 4.77 -6.42
CA LEU A 112 0.20 3.41 -6.37
C LEU A 112 -1.25 3.41 -6.88
N LEU A 113 -1.56 2.48 -7.76
CA LEU A 113 -2.90 2.25 -8.30
C LEU A 113 -3.51 1.03 -7.63
N PHE A 114 -4.79 1.15 -7.23
CA PHE A 114 -5.61 0.06 -6.74
C PHE A 114 -6.88 -0.01 -7.60
N ARG A 115 -6.93 -1.01 -8.49
CA ARG A 115 -8.06 -1.36 -9.36
C ARG A 115 -9.02 -2.24 -8.58
N ASP A 116 -9.71 -1.65 -7.62
CA ASP A 116 -10.53 -2.37 -6.67
C ASP A 116 -11.83 -2.84 -7.30
N HIS A 117 -11.89 -4.09 -7.77
CA HIS A 117 -13.13 -4.75 -8.18
C HIS A 117 -13.73 -5.64 -7.09
N LEU A 118 -13.12 -5.67 -5.88
CA LEU A 118 -13.52 -6.53 -4.78
C LEU A 118 -14.45 -5.83 -3.78
N PHE A 119 -14.22 -4.54 -3.52
CA PHE A 119 -14.95 -3.78 -2.51
C PHE A 119 -15.77 -2.64 -3.12
N THR A 120 -15.11 -1.74 -3.83
CA THR A 120 -15.71 -0.47 -4.27
C THR A 120 -16.05 -0.43 -5.76
N ASN A 121 -15.47 -1.32 -6.57
CA ASN A 121 -15.51 -1.30 -8.03
C ASN A 121 -14.95 0.02 -8.63
N GLN A 122 -13.93 0.60 -7.99
CA GLN A 122 -13.31 1.87 -8.39
C GLN A 122 -11.79 1.76 -8.58
N LEU A 123 -11.27 2.58 -9.49
CA LEU A 123 -9.83 2.83 -9.58
C LEU A 123 -9.42 3.91 -8.57
N MET A 124 -8.67 3.50 -7.55
CA MET A 124 -8.05 4.41 -6.59
C MET A 124 -6.59 4.69 -6.95
N GLN A 125 -6.18 5.95 -6.80
CA GLN A 125 -4.80 6.40 -7.03
C GLN A 125 -4.23 7.02 -5.77
N PHE A 126 -3.09 6.55 -5.29
CA PHE A 126 -2.40 7.06 -4.12
C PHE A 126 -1.11 7.73 -4.56
N PRO A 127 -1.06 9.07 -4.67
CA PRO A 127 0.17 9.79 -5.02
C PRO A 127 1.27 9.54 -3.98
N LEU A 128 2.48 9.24 -4.44
CA LEU A 128 3.63 8.98 -3.58
C LEU A 128 4.69 10.05 -3.79
N ASN A 129 5.43 10.38 -2.75
CA ASN A 129 6.57 11.29 -2.82
C ASN A 129 7.86 10.49 -2.61
N GLY A 130 8.58 10.24 -3.71
CA GLY A 130 9.84 9.48 -3.67
C GLY A 130 10.91 10.14 -2.78
N ASN A 131 10.99 11.47 -2.74
CA ASN A 131 11.93 12.17 -1.86
C ASN A 131 11.59 11.91 -0.38
N ALA A 132 10.31 11.84 -0.04
CA ALA A 132 9.90 11.53 1.32
C ALA A 132 10.18 10.07 1.69
N ILE A 133 10.00 9.13 0.75
CA ILE A 133 10.37 7.73 0.93
C ILE A 133 11.88 7.62 1.21
N LEU A 134 12.72 8.21 0.35
CA LEU A 134 14.17 8.24 0.52
C LEU A 134 14.58 8.85 1.87
N HIS A 135 13.93 9.94 2.26
CA HIS A 135 14.21 10.59 3.54
C HIS A 135 13.88 9.69 4.73
N ILE A 136 12.70 9.05 4.74
CA ILE A 136 12.34 8.13 5.83
C ILE A 136 13.27 6.91 5.87
N ASP A 137 13.61 6.34 4.72
CA ASP A 137 14.51 5.19 4.67
C ASP A 137 15.88 5.54 5.25
N SER A 138 16.40 6.73 4.93
CA SER A 138 17.66 7.22 5.50
C SER A 138 17.60 7.37 7.03
N LEU A 139 16.44 7.69 7.60
CA LEU A 139 16.26 7.76 9.05
C LEU A 139 16.15 6.37 9.66
N SER A 140 15.44 5.46 9.00
CA SER A 140 15.23 4.08 9.47
C SER A 140 16.51 3.24 9.47
N LEU A 141 17.47 3.52 8.58
CA LEU A 141 18.76 2.82 8.50
C LEU A 141 19.79 3.32 9.52
N ASN A 142 19.57 4.48 10.14
CA ASN A 142 20.52 5.15 11.04
C ASN A 142 20.23 4.94 12.55
N ILE A 143 19.31 4.02 12.90
CA ILE A 143 18.89 3.72 14.28
C ILE A 143 19.16 2.25 14.59
#